data_AF-K6YLQ9-F1
#
_entry.id   AF-K6YLQ9-F1
#
_cell.length_a   1.000
_cell.length_b   1.000
_cell.length_c   1.000
_cell.angle_alpha   90.00
_cell.angle_beta   90.00
_cell.angle_gamma   90.00
#
_symmetry.space_group_name_H-M   'P 1'
#
loop_
_entity.id
_entity.type
_entity.pdbx_description
1 polymer ?
#
loop_
_entity_poly.entity_id
_entity_poly.type
_entity_poly.pdbx_seq_one_letter_code
_entity_poly.pdbx_strand_id
1 'polypeptide(L)'
;MLLDWISLFLRWFHVIAGVAWIGASFYFIWLDNNLRTPPDWKKQKGIKGDLWAVHGGGFYEVSKYEYGPEVIPEKLHWFKWEAYTTWISGFLLLSLVYYHGAAIYLIDSSVMELTPTQAISRGLALIFGGLFIYEAACRSPLAKYPQVFGIMFLILLAATSYLATHWFSGRGAFMHVGALIGTIMAGNVFFKIMPAQRLMVDAVTNKTEIDPSWGLGAKLRSVHNNYLTLPLLFIMISNHYPMTYQHQNAWLVLMAIGIVSAWIRHYFNLKHIGISRPSILITGAIGMIVIAGWVSTPVAPKVDTSEPAPAIELSAQQQAVFDVIQTHCANCHSAQPTDDIFVIAPLGLKFDNWQQIEQRAAVINRRAVVTKDMPMMNKTGMTEQDRQIIGNWFAGLSSN
;
A
#
# COMPACT_ATOMS: atom_id res chain seq x y z
N MET A 1 -23.23 3.18 10.75
CA MET A 1 -23.27 1.80 11.25
C MET A 1 -23.12 0.76 10.14
N LEU A 2 -24.01 0.66 9.15
CA LEU A 2 -23.85 -0.33 8.08
C LEU A 2 -22.55 -0.14 7.27
N LEU A 3 -22.27 1.08 6.82
CA LEU A 3 -21.01 1.40 6.12
C LEU A 3 -19.77 1.14 6.97
N ASP A 4 -19.86 1.32 8.29
CA ASP A 4 -18.76 1.04 9.23
C ASP A 4 -18.47 -0.47 9.28
N TRP A 5 -19.51 -1.30 9.34
CA TRP A 5 -19.39 -2.77 9.28
C TRP A 5 -18.86 -3.25 7.93
N ILE A 6 -19.33 -2.67 6.82
CA ILE A 6 -18.80 -2.98 5.48
C ILE A 6 -17.31 -2.61 5.39
N SER A 7 -16.94 -1.41 5.86
CA SER A 7 -15.55 -0.95 5.89
C SER A 7 -14.68 -1.88 6.74
N LEU A 8 -15.14 -2.27 7.93
CA LEU A 8 -14.44 -3.22 8.80
C LEU A 8 -14.26 -4.58 8.12
N PHE A 9 -15.33 -5.15 7.58
CA PHE A 9 -15.29 -6.45 6.92
C PHE A 9 -14.33 -6.44 5.73
N LEU A 10 -14.42 -5.43 4.85
CA LEU A 10 -13.52 -5.33 3.68
C LEU A 10 -12.06 -5.17 4.10
N ARG A 11 -11.76 -4.35 5.12
CA ARG A 11 -10.39 -4.20 5.64
C ARG A 11 -9.88 -5.52 6.19
N TRP A 12 -10.67 -6.18 7.03
CA TRP A 12 -10.27 -7.44 7.66
C TRP A 12 -10.05 -8.53 6.62
N PHE A 13 -10.99 -8.69 5.70
CA PHE A 13 -10.88 -9.63 4.59
C PHE A 13 -9.66 -9.33 3.70
N HIS A 14 -9.41 -8.06 3.35
CA HIS A 14 -8.25 -7.67 2.56
C HIS A 14 -6.92 -8.02 3.25
N VAL A 15 -6.81 -7.78 4.56
CA VAL A 15 -5.62 -8.16 5.34
C VAL A 15 -5.42 -9.68 5.33
N ILE A 16 -6.49 -10.47 5.53
CA ILE A 16 -6.42 -11.94 5.48
C ILE A 16 -5.95 -12.41 4.10
N ALA A 17 -6.55 -11.89 3.02
CA ALA A 17 -6.18 -12.23 1.64
C ALA A 17 -4.71 -11.87 1.36
N GLY A 18 -4.27 -10.67 1.77
CA GLY A 18 -2.91 -10.21 1.63
C GLY A 18 -1.90 -11.09 2.37
N VAL A 19 -2.21 -11.51 3.61
CA VAL A 19 -1.39 -12.44 4.38
C VAL A 19 -1.30 -13.80 3.68
N ALA A 20 -2.41 -14.33 3.18
CA ALA A 20 -2.41 -15.60 2.43
C ALA A 20 -1.52 -15.51 1.17
N TRP A 21 -1.63 -14.42 0.42
CA TRP A 21 -0.84 -14.24 -0.81
C TRP A 21 0.65 -14.04 -0.56
N ILE A 22 1.00 -13.15 0.37
CA ILE A 22 2.40 -12.88 0.72
C ILE A 22 3.03 -14.10 1.40
N GLY A 23 2.28 -14.77 2.27
CA GLY A 23 2.71 -16.02 2.91
C GLY A 23 3.01 -17.12 1.89
N ALA A 24 2.11 -17.35 0.93
CA ALA A 24 2.36 -18.29 -0.16
C ALA A 24 3.60 -17.89 -0.98
N SER A 25 3.75 -16.60 -1.29
CA SER A 25 4.92 -16.09 -2.04
C SER A 25 6.23 -16.37 -1.30
N PHE A 26 6.29 -16.13 0.01
CA PHE A 26 7.47 -16.44 0.82
C PHE A 26 7.74 -17.93 0.91
N TYR A 27 6.70 -18.74 1.09
CA TYR A 27 6.81 -20.19 1.12
C TYR A 27 7.37 -20.76 -0.19
N PHE A 28 6.85 -20.35 -1.34
CA PHE A 28 7.31 -20.86 -2.64
C PHE A 28 8.75 -20.45 -2.96
N ILE A 29 9.16 -19.25 -2.56
CA ILE A 29 10.54 -18.81 -2.70
C ILE A 29 11.47 -19.63 -1.80
N TRP A 30 11.05 -19.91 -0.56
CA TRP A 30 11.80 -20.78 0.32
C TRP A 30 11.89 -22.21 -0.25
N LEU A 31 10.77 -22.78 -0.70
CA LEU A 31 10.69 -24.10 -1.32
C LEU A 31 11.64 -24.21 -2.51
N ASP A 32 11.51 -23.30 -3.49
CA ASP A 32 12.30 -23.33 -4.72
C ASP A 32 13.81 -23.26 -4.48
N ASN A 33 14.23 -22.52 -3.46
CA ASN A 33 15.64 -22.33 -3.15
C ASN A 33 16.21 -23.43 -2.23
N ASN A 34 15.37 -24.25 -1.60
CA ASN A 34 15.79 -25.37 -0.75
C ASN A 34 15.68 -26.74 -1.43
N LEU A 35 15.26 -26.80 -2.69
CA LEU A 35 15.29 -28.03 -3.49
C LEU A 35 16.71 -28.57 -3.59
N ARG A 36 16.86 -29.87 -3.33
CA ARG A 36 18.12 -30.60 -3.45
C ARG A 36 18.14 -31.43 -4.72
N THR A 37 19.34 -31.74 -5.20
CA THR A 37 19.51 -32.69 -6.29
C THR A 37 18.94 -34.04 -5.86
N PRO A 38 17.94 -34.59 -6.59
CA PRO A 38 17.32 -35.85 -6.22
C PRO A 38 18.26 -37.04 -6.47
N PRO A 39 18.01 -38.20 -5.84
CA PRO A 39 18.68 -39.46 -6.18
C PRO A 39 18.37 -39.88 -7.64
N ASP A 40 19.25 -40.70 -8.23
CA ASP A 40 19.21 -40.98 -9.68
C ASP A 40 17.90 -41.63 -10.16
N TRP A 41 17.28 -42.48 -9.34
CA TRP A 41 15.99 -43.10 -9.67
C TRP A 41 14.85 -42.07 -9.81
N LYS A 42 14.92 -40.91 -9.13
CA LYS A 42 13.97 -39.81 -9.29
C LYS A 42 14.30 -38.95 -10.50
N LYS A 43 15.58 -38.73 -10.80
CA LYS A 43 16.01 -38.04 -12.03
C LYS A 43 15.51 -38.77 -13.27
N GLN A 44 15.56 -40.11 -13.26
CA GLN A 44 15.01 -40.95 -14.33
C GLN A 44 13.50 -40.75 -14.53
N LYS A 45 12.77 -40.28 -13.52
CA LYS A 45 11.35 -39.90 -13.58
C LYS A 45 11.11 -38.43 -13.95
N GLY A 46 12.15 -37.71 -14.39
CA GLY A 46 12.06 -36.29 -14.78
C GLY A 46 11.99 -35.30 -13.61
N ILE A 47 12.34 -35.71 -12.39
CA ILE A 47 12.39 -34.83 -11.22
C ILE A 47 13.74 -34.10 -11.20
N LYS A 48 13.72 -32.76 -11.21
CA LYS A 48 14.93 -31.92 -11.14
C LYS A 48 15.31 -31.49 -9.72
N GLY A 49 14.35 -31.51 -8.80
CA GLY A 49 14.56 -31.05 -7.42
C GLY A 49 13.65 -31.78 -6.45
N ASP A 50 14.16 -32.05 -5.27
CA ASP A 50 13.45 -32.76 -4.19
C ASP A 50 13.63 -32.04 -2.85
N LEU A 51 12.57 -32.00 -2.06
CA LEU A 51 12.58 -31.43 -0.71
C LEU A 51 11.78 -32.31 0.24
N TRP A 52 12.38 -32.61 1.38
CA TRP A 52 11.69 -33.17 2.54
C TRP A 52 11.44 -32.09 3.59
N ALA A 53 10.22 -32.03 4.09
CA ALA A 53 9.83 -31.09 5.15
C ALA A 53 8.97 -31.79 6.20
N VAL A 54 8.98 -31.28 7.43
CA VAL A 54 8.10 -31.76 8.51
C VAL A 54 7.19 -30.62 8.95
N HIS A 55 5.88 -30.88 9.02
CA HIS A 55 4.91 -29.92 9.53
C HIS A 55 3.65 -30.63 10.03
N GLY A 56 3.01 -30.10 11.08
CA GLY A 56 1.74 -30.65 11.61
C GLY A 56 1.82 -32.13 12.03
N GLY A 57 3.00 -32.61 12.46
CA GLY A 57 3.21 -34.01 12.86
C GLY A 57 3.43 -35.01 11.72
N GLY A 58 3.52 -34.55 10.47
CA GLY A 58 3.77 -35.40 9.29
C GLY A 58 5.00 -34.99 8.48
N PHE A 59 5.47 -35.91 7.64
CA PHE A 59 6.56 -35.68 6.68
C PHE A 59 5.97 -35.44 5.29
N TYR A 60 6.45 -34.39 4.62
CA TYR A 60 6.11 -34.02 3.25
C TYR A 60 7.32 -34.26 2.35
N GLU A 61 7.08 -34.88 1.21
CA GLU A 61 8.03 -35.03 0.12
C GLU A 61 7.52 -34.21 -1.07
N VAL A 62 8.27 -33.19 -1.46
CA VAL A 62 7.89 -32.28 -2.55
C VAL A 62 8.90 -32.43 -3.67
N SER A 63 8.42 -32.91 -4.82
CA SER A 63 9.22 -33.09 -6.02
C SER A 63 8.88 -32.02 -7.06
N LYS A 64 9.90 -31.34 -7.58
CA LYS A 64 9.79 -30.39 -8.68
C LYS A 64 10.26 -31.06 -9.97
N TYR A 65 9.37 -31.15 -10.94
CA TYR A 65 9.65 -31.73 -12.25
C TYR A 65 10.43 -30.76 -13.14
N GLU A 66 11.27 -31.32 -14.01
CA GLU A 66 11.97 -30.53 -15.03
C GLU A 66 10.98 -30.02 -16.06
N TYR A 67 10.19 -30.95 -16.62
CA TYR A 67 9.20 -30.74 -17.67
C TYR A 67 7.77 -30.84 -17.11
N GLY A 68 7.43 -31.99 -16.54
CA GLY A 68 6.14 -32.30 -15.93
C GLY A 68 6.09 -33.79 -15.55
N PRO A 69 5.07 -34.22 -14.78
CA PRO A 69 4.89 -35.63 -14.47
C PRO A 69 4.42 -36.43 -15.70
N GLU A 70 4.60 -37.75 -15.67
CA GLU A 70 4.11 -38.66 -16.73
C GLU A 70 2.59 -38.58 -16.91
N VAL A 71 1.87 -38.39 -15.80
CA VAL A 71 0.42 -38.19 -15.76
C VAL A 71 0.15 -36.94 -14.96
N ILE A 72 -0.55 -35.97 -15.56
CA ILE A 72 -1.02 -34.79 -14.85
C ILE A 72 -2.09 -35.21 -13.83
N PRO A 73 -1.94 -34.86 -12.55
CA PRO A 73 -2.98 -35.14 -11.55
C PRO A 73 -4.30 -34.46 -11.90
N GLU A 74 -5.43 -35.12 -11.62
CA GLU A 74 -6.78 -34.55 -11.84
C GLU A 74 -6.98 -33.24 -11.09
N LYS A 75 -6.38 -33.11 -9.90
CA LYS A 75 -6.48 -31.95 -9.03
C LYS A 75 -5.15 -31.20 -8.98
N LEU A 76 -5.09 -30.09 -9.70
CA LEU A 76 -4.01 -29.10 -9.60
C LEU A 76 -4.49 -27.90 -8.78
N HIS A 77 -3.74 -27.55 -7.74
CA HIS A 77 -3.98 -26.32 -7.01
C HIS A 77 -3.31 -25.13 -7.73
N TRP A 78 -4.05 -24.06 -7.96
CA TRP A 78 -3.58 -22.86 -8.65
C TRP A 78 -3.55 -21.68 -7.69
N PHE A 79 -2.34 -21.21 -7.35
CA PHE A 79 -2.09 -20.06 -6.46
C PHE A 79 -2.38 -18.71 -7.14
N LYS A 80 -3.60 -18.55 -7.65
CA LYS A 80 -4.08 -17.33 -8.34
C LYS A 80 -5.09 -16.56 -7.51
N TRP A 81 -5.86 -17.28 -6.69
CA TRP A 81 -6.98 -16.69 -5.98
C TRP A 81 -6.51 -15.80 -4.85
N GLU A 82 -5.38 -16.10 -4.22
CA GLU A 82 -4.76 -15.26 -3.21
C GLU A 82 -4.40 -13.88 -3.79
N ALA A 83 -3.81 -13.84 -4.98
CA ALA A 83 -3.52 -12.60 -5.68
C ALA A 83 -4.79 -11.84 -6.10
N TYR A 84 -5.74 -12.55 -6.73
CA TYR A 84 -6.95 -11.92 -7.27
C TYR A 84 -7.87 -11.41 -6.17
N THR A 85 -8.10 -12.19 -5.11
CA THR A 85 -8.93 -11.77 -3.97
C THR A 85 -8.30 -10.62 -3.21
N THR A 86 -6.96 -10.60 -3.05
CA THR A 86 -6.26 -9.45 -2.46
C THR A 86 -6.46 -8.20 -3.29
N TRP A 87 -6.30 -8.28 -4.62
CA TRP A 87 -6.49 -7.12 -5.49
C TRP A 87 -7.94 -6.63 -5.49
N ILE A 88 -8.92 -7.53 -5.65
CA ILE A 88 -10.35 -7.19 -5.66
C ILE A 88 -10.73 -6.52 -4.34
N SER A 89 -10.39 -7.13 -3.20
CA SER A 89 -10.70 -6.57 -1.88
C SER A 89 -9.99 -5.23 -1.63
N GLY A 90 -8.74 -5.09 -2.07
CA GLY A 90 -7.97 -3.85 -1.94
C GLY A 90 -8.54 -2.72 -2.79
N PHE A 91 -8.95 -3.02 -4.02
CA PHE A 91 -9.55 -2.04 -4.92
C PHE A 91 -10.95 -1.63 -4.48
N LEU A 92 -11.74 -2.56 -3.93
CA LEU A 92 -13.02 -2.25 -3.28
C LEU A 92 -12.80 -1.35 -2.06
N LEU A 93 -11.77 -1.61 -1.25
CA LEU A 93 -11.42 -0.78 -0.10
C LEU A 93 -10.96 0.63 -0.53
N LEU A 94 -10.13 0.73 -1.57
CA LEU A 94 -9.73 2.00 -2.17
C LEU A 94 -10.96 2.79 -2.64
N SER A 95 -11.88 2.12 -3.33
CA SER A 95 -13.11 2.73 -3.83
C SER A 95 -14.02 3.22 -2.70
N LEU A 96 -14.22 2.40 -1.67
CA LEU A 96 -15.06 2.76 -0.53
C LEU A 96 -14.48 3.93 0.27
N VAL A 97 -13.17 3.92 0.53
CA VAL A 97 -12.55 4.90 1.45
C VAL A 97 -12.13 6.17 0.71
N TYR A 98 -11.48 6.05 -0.44
CA TYR A 98 -10.83 7.17 -1.12
C TYR A 98 -11.61 7.70 -2.33
N TYR A 99 -12.56 6.94 -2.89
CA TYR A 99 -13.40 7.46 -3.99
C TYR A 99 -14.77 7.90 -3.49
N HIS A 100 -15.48 7.08 -2.71
CA HIS A 100 -16.72 7.52 -2.07
C HIS A 100 -16.43 8.59 -1.00
N GLY A 101 -15.36 8.44 -0.24
CA GLY A 101 -14.88 9.44 0.74
C GLY A 101 -13.86 10.45 0.18
N ALA A 102 -13.84 10.70 -1.13
CA ALA A 102 -12.77 11.48 -1.78
C ALA A 102 -12.54 12.86 -1.16
N ALA A 103 -13.61 13.61 -0.89
CA ALA A 103 -13.52 14.94 -0.29
C ALA A 103 -12.78 14.93 1.06
N ILE A 104 -12.90 13.83 1.82
CA ILE A 104 -12.38 13.69 3.19
C ILE A 104 -10.98 13.07 3.19
N TYR A 105 -10.77 12.02 2.41
CA TYR A 105 -9.57 11.18 2.52
C TYR A 105 -8.58 11.35 1.38
N LEU A 106 -9.03 11.78 0.20
CA LEU A 106 -8.18 11.90 -0.98
C LEU A 106 -7.74 13.34 -1.25
N ILE A 107 -8.66 14.30 -1.07
CA ILE A 107 -8.45 15.70 -1.43
C ILE A 107 -7.92 16.49 -0.23
N ASP A 108 -6.90 17.30 -0.49
CA ASP A 108 -6.36 18.30 0.42
C ASP A 108 -6.18 19.60 -0.39
N SER A 109 -7.01 20.61 -0.09
CA SER A 109 -7.00 21.89 -0.83
C SER A 109 -5.70 22.67 -0.63
N SER A 110 -4.93 22.39 0.44
CA SER A 110 -3.61 22.99 0.64
C SER A 110 -2.54 22.41 -0.31
N VAL A 111 -2.77 21.21 -0.84
CA VAL A 111 -1.90 20.57 -1.83
C VAL A 111 -2.35 20.96 -3.23
N MET A 112 -3.61 20.70 -3.53
CA MET A 112 -4.21 21.04 -4.81
C MET A 112 -5.73 21.06 -4.72
N GLU A 113 -6.35 22.15 -5.18
CA GLU A 113 -7.80 22.21 -5.30
C GLU A 113 -8.29 21.30 -6.43
N LEU A 114 -9.04 20.26 -6.04
CA LEU A 114 -9.61 19.28 -6.95
C LEU A 114 -11.07 19.03 -6.61
N THR A 115 -11.88 18.79 -7.64
CA THR A 115 -13.19 18.16 -7.46
C THR A 115 -13.03 16.65 -7.20
N PRO A 116 -14.00 15.99 -6.56
CA PRO A 116 -14.00 14.53 -6.40
C PRO A 116 -13.76 13.77 -7.71
N THR A 117 -14.41 14.16 -8.79
CA THR A 117 -14.25 13.52 -10.11
C THR A 117 -12.82 13.66 -10.65
N GLN A 118 -12.20 14.84 -10.51
CA GLN A 118 -10.81 15.06 -10.93
C GLN A 118 -9.84 14.24 -10.06
N ALA A 119 -10.07 14.18 -8.74
CA ALA A 119 -9.22 13.41 -7.84
C ALA A 119 -9.29 11.90 -8.16
N ILE A 120 -10.50 11.35 -8.34
CA ILE A 120 -10.72 9.95 -8.68
C ILE A 120 -10.12 9.61 -10.05
N SER A 121 -10.39 10.42 -11.08
CA SER A 121 -9.86 10.18 -12.43
C SER A 121 -8.33 10.20 -12.47
N ARG A 122 -7.68 11.14 -11.78
CA ARG A 122 -6.21 11.16 -11.63
C ARG A 122 -5.70 9.94 -10.87
N GLY A 123 -6.40 9.51 -9.82
CA GLY A 123 -6.03 8.32 -9.05
C GLY A 123 -6.06 7.05 -9.91
N LEU A 124 -7.14 6.87 -10.68
CA LEU A 124 -7.27 5.76 -11.63
C LEU A 124 -6.24 5.84 -12.76
N ALA A 125 -6.00 7.04 -13.32
CA ALA A 125 -5.00 7.25 -14.35
C ALA A 125 -3.58 6.94 -13.84
N LEU A 126 -3.27 7.28 -12.59
CA LEU A 126 -1.98 6.95 -11.97
C LEU A 126 -1.80 5.43 -11.83
N ILE A 127 -2.84 4.73 -11.35
CA ILE A 127 -2.79 3.28 -11.14
C ILE A 127 -2.71 2.52 -12.47
N PHE A 128 -3.65 2.77 -13.38
CA PHE A 128 -3.73 2.01 -14.64
C PHE A 128 -2.74 2.51 -15.69
N GLY A 129 -2.40 3.80 -15.69
CA GLY A 129 -1.32 4.34 -16.51
C GLY A 129 0.04 3.80 -16.08
N GLY A 130 0.31 3.74 -14.77
CA GLY A 130 1.53 3.12 -14.25
C GLY A 130 1.62 1.62 -14.58
N LEU A 131 0.50 0.89 -14.44
CA LEU A 131 0.42 -0.51 -14.89
C LEU A 131 0.73 -0.65 -16.38
N PHE A 132 0.15 0.23 -17.22
CA PHE A 132 0.37 0.21 -18.67
C PHE A 132 1.84 0.43 -19.02
N ILE A 133 2.49 1.46 -18.43
CA ILE A 133 3.91 1.74 -18.65
C ILE A 133 4.77 0.54 -18.23
N TYR A 134 4.49 -0.04 -17.06
CA TYR A 134 5.18 -1.22 -16.56
C TYR A 134 5.01 -2.43 -17.50
N GLU A 135 3.79 -2.70 -17.95
CA GLU A 135 3.50 -3.84 -18.83
C GLU A 135 4.14 -3.66 -20.22
N ALA A 136 4.10 -2.44 -20.78
CA ALA A 136 4.78 -2.10 -22.01
C ALA A 136 6.29 -2.31 -21.87
N ALA A 137 6.90 -1.86 -20.77
CA ALA A 137 8.31 -2.08 -20.49
C ALA A 137 8.67 -3.56 -20.42
N CYS A 138 7.86 -4.38 -19.75
CA CYS A 138 8.10 -5.83 -19.67
C CYS A 138 7.87 -6.59 -20.99
N ARG A 139 7.08 -6.04 -21.92
CA ARG A 139 6.91 -6.62 -23.27
C ARG A 139 7.96 -6.11 -24.27
N SER A 140 8.69 -5.07 -23.93
CA SER A 140 9.75 -4.49 -24.75
C SER A 140 11.09 -5.22 -24.57
N PRO A 141 12.10 -4.94 -25.44
CA PRO A 141 13.46 -5.45 -25.26
C PRO A 141 14.11 -5.07 -23.92
N LEU A 142 13.60 -4.05 -23.23
CA LEU A 142 14.08 -3.63 -21.91
C LEU A 142 14.03 -4.76 -20.87
N ALA A 143 13.09 -5.69 -21.00
CA ALA A 143 12.98 -6.86 -20.12
C ALA A 143 14.23 -7.77 -20.13
N LYS A 144 15.07 -7.67 -21.17
CA LYS A 144 16.34 -8.41 -21.27
C LYS A 144 17.48 -7.75 -20.49
N TYR A 145 17.30 -6.54 -19.98
CA TYR A 145 18.32 -5.75 -19.27
C TYR A 145 17.84 -5.44 -17.84
N PRO A 146 17.98 -6.37 -16.87
CA PRO A 146 17.40 -6.24 -15.54
C PRO A 146 17.80 -4.97 -14.77
N GLN A 147 19.05 -4.52 -14.93
CA GLN A 147 19.54 -3.30 -14.27
C GLN A 147 18.84 -2.05 -14.81
N VAL A 148 18.75 -1.94 -16.14
CA VAL A 148 18.09 -0.80 -16.81
C VAL A 148 16.59 -0.82 -16.52
N PHE A 149 15.96 -2.01 -16.53
CA PHE A 149 14.58 -2.18 -16.12
C PHE A 149 14.36 -1.72 -14.67
N GLY A 150 15.24 -2.12 -13.75
CA GLY A 150 15.18 -1.72 -12.35
C GLY A 150 15.27 -0.20 -12.17
N ILE A 151 16.18 0.48 -12.88
CA ILE A 151 16.31 1.94 -12.85
C ILE A 151 15.05 2.61 -13.40
N MET A 152 14.55 2.17 -14.56
CA MET A 152 13.31 2.68 -15.15
C MET A 152 12.14 2.52 -14.18
N PHE A 153 12.05 1.36 -13.52
CA PHE A 153 10.98 1.08 -12.58
C PHE A 153 11.09 1.93 -11.31
N LEU A 154 12.30 2.18 -10.80
CA LEU A 154 12.52 3.14 -9.72
C LEU A 154 12.11 4.57 -10.12
N ILE A 155 12.41 4.99 -11.35
CA ILE A 155 11.97 6.29 -11.88
C ILE A 155 10.44 6.34 -11.96
N LEU A 156 9.78 5.27 -12.43
CA LEU A 156 8.32 5.19 -12.46
C LEU A 156 7.72 5.32 -11.05
N LEU A 157 8.28 4.61 -10.06
CA LEU A 157 7.82 4.70 -8.67
C LEU A 157 8.09 6.08 -8.06
N ALA A 158 9.23 6.70 -8.37
CA ALA A 158 9.55 8.05 -7.92
C ALA A 158 8.60 9.09 -8.53
N ALA A 159 8.36 9.01 -9.84
CA ALA A 159 7.45 9.91 -10.55
C ALA A 159 6.01 9.75 -10.05
N THR A 160 5.53 8.52 -9.88
CA THR A 160 4.19 8.28 -9.34
C THR A 160 4.06 8.72 -7.89
N SER A 161 5.08 8.51 -7.06
CA SER A 161 5.11 9.02 -5.68
C SER A 161 5.08 10.54 -5.64
N TYR A 162 5.90 11.19 -6.48
CA TYR A 162 5.94 12.64 -6.60
C TYR A 162 4.58 13.20 -7.05
N LEU A 163 4.02 12.70 -8.15
CA LEU A 163 2.72 13.15 -8.63
C LEU A 163 1.62 12.93 -7.59
N ALA A 164 1.59 11.75 -6.95
CA ALA A 164 0.59 11.44 -5.94
C ALA A 164 0.66 12.42 -4.75
N THR A 165 1.85 12.74 -4.22
CA THR A 165 1.97 13.68 -3.09
C THR A 165 1.73 15.14 -3.45
N HIS A 166 1.75 15.49 -4.75
CA HIS A 166 1.44 16.84 -5.22
C HIS A 166 0.00 16.97 -5.74
N TRP A 167 -0.76 15.87 -5.82
CA TRP A 167 -2.16 15.89 -6.24
C TRP A 167 -3.13 15.58 -5.10
N PHE A 168 -2.71 14.75 -4.14
CA PHE A 168 -3.58 14.19 -3.11
C PHE A 168 -3.08 14.54 -1.72
N SER A 169 -3.95 14.35 -0.72
CA SER A 169 -3.52 14.28 0.67
C SER A 169 -2.38 13.27 0.81
N GLY A 170 -1.41 13.52 1.71
CA GLY A 170 -0.26 12.62 1.86
C GLY A 170 -0.67 11.16 2.12
N ARG A 171 -1.75 10.98 2.89
CA ARG A 171 -2.37 9.68 3.14
C ARG A 171 -2.94 9.05 1.86
N GLY A 172 -3.71 9.82 1.09
CA GLY A 172 -4.26 9.40 -0.19
C GLY A 172 -3.17 9.05 -1.20
N ALA A 173 -2.07 9.81 -1.21
CA ALA A 173 -0.93 9.60 -2.08
C ALA A 173 -0.27 8.24 -1.84
N PHE A 174 0.06 7.92 -0.59
CA PHE A 174 0.67 6.63 -0.23
C PHE A 174 -0.22 5.46 -0.62
N MET A 175 -1.54 5.56 -0.39
CA MET A 175 -2.47 4.50 -0.78
C MET A 175 -2.57 4.32 -2.30
N HIS A 176 -2.48 5.39 -3.09
CA HIS A 176 -2.50 5.27 -4.56
C HIS A 176 -1.21 4.66 -5.11
N VAL A 177 -0.05 4.97 -4.53
CA VAL A 177 1.22 4.30 -4.87
C VAL A 177 1.17 2.82 -4.48
N GLY A 178 0.63 2.51 -3.29
CA GLY A 178 0.39 1.12 -2.86
C GLY A 178 -0.57 0.38 -3.79
N ALA A 179 -1.65 1.03 -4.21
CA ALA A 179 -2.62 0.46 -5.15
C ALA A 179 -2.00 0.22 -6.54
N LEU A 180 -1.14 1.10 -7.02
CA LEU A 180 -0.36 0.89 -8.25
C LEU A 180 0.54 -0.35 -8.11
N ILE A 181 1.33 -0.43 -7.04
CA ILE A 181 2.23 -1.56 -6.79
C ILE A 181 1.42 -2.87 -6.70
N GLY A 182 0.35 -2.89 -5.91
CA GLY A 182 -0.53 -4.05 -5.77
C GLY A 182 -1.19 -4.45 -7.10
N THR A 183 -1.57 -3.47 -7.93
CA THR A 183 -2.13 -3.71 -9.27
C THR A 183 -1.09 -4.27 -10.23
N ILE A 184 0.15 -3.78 -10.21
CA ILE A 184 1.26 -4.37 -10.96
C ILE A 184 1.48 -5.81 -10.52
N MET A 185 1.49 -6.07 -9.20
CA MET A 185 1.75 -7.40 -8.66
C MET A 185 0.65 -8.41 -9.01
N ALA A 186 -0.61 -8.00 -8.94
CA ALA A 186 -1.74 -8.84 -9.34
C ALA A 186 -1.80 -9.00 -10.87
N GLY A 187 -1.50 -7.94 -11.62
CA GLY A 187 -1.38 -7.94 -13.07
C GLY A 187 -0.28 -8.88 -13.56
N ASN A 188 0.86 -8.96 -12.87
CA ASN A 188 1.91 -9.94 -13.13
C ASN A 188 1.38 -11.38 -13.07
N VAL A 189 0.53 -11.68 -12.08
CA VAL A 189 -0.12 -12.98 -11.94
C VAL A 189 -1.10 -13.21 -13.08
N PHE A 190 -1.97 -12.23 -13.35
CA PHE A 190 -3.06 -12.33 -14.30
C PHE A 190 -2.60 -12.38 -15.77
N PHE A 191 -1.72 -11.48 -16.18
CA PHE A 191 -1.32 -11.31 -17.59
C PHE A 191 -0.19 -12.24 -18.03
N LYS A 192 0.68 -12.72 -17.12
CA LYS A 192 1.86 -13.51 -17.51
C LYS A 192 2.00 -14.84 -16.77
N ILE A 193 1.93 -14.87 -15.44
CA ILE A 193 2.22 -16.10 -14.68
C ILE A 193 1.15 -17.17 -14.95
N MET A 194 -0.13 -16.83 -14.76
CA MET A 194 -1.22 -17.79 -14.94
C MET A 194 -1.37 -18.29 -16.39
N PRO A 195 -1.32 -17.42 -17.42
CA PRO A 195 -1.30 -17.89 -18.81
C PRO A 195 -0.12 -18.81 -19.11
N ALA A 196 1.10 -18.46 -18.66
CA ALA A 196 2.28 -19.29 -18.86
C ALA A 196 2.14 -20.67 -18.19
N GLN A 197 1.65 -20.73 -16.95
CA GLN A 197 1.43 -21.99 -16.24
C GLN A 197 0.38 -22.86 -16.93
N ARG A 198 -0.69 -22.26 -17.49
CA ARG A 198 -1.69 -23.00 -18.27
C ARG A 198 -1.11 -23.59 -19.55
N LEU A 199 -0.32 -22.81 -20.29
CA LEU A 199 0.38 -23.29 -21.48
C LEU A 199 1.35 -24.43 -21.16
N MET A 200 2.08 -24.33 -20.04
CA MET A 200 2.95 -25.42 -19.58
C MET A 200 2.17 -26.69 -19.26
N VAL A 201 1.04 -26.58 -18.54
CA VAL A 201 0.20 -27.75 -18.22
C VAL A 201 -0.35 -28.37 -19.50
N ASP A 202 -0.86 -27.56 -20.44
CA ASP A 202 -1.37 -28.03 -21.73
C ASP A 202 -0.30 -28.76 -22.55
N ALA A 203 0.91 -28.21 -22.61
CA ALA A 203 2.03 -28.83 -23.30
C ALA A 203 2.43 -30.19 -22.70
N VAL A 204 2.42 -30.30 -21.37
CA VAL A 204 2.67 -31.59 -20.69
C VAL A 204 1.54 -32.58 -20.97
N THR A 205 0.28 -32.15 -20.88
CA THR A 205 -0.90 -32.99 -21.15
C THR A 205 -0.88 -33.53 -22.58
N ASN A 206 -0.54 -32.69 -23.55
CA ASN A 206 -0.54 -33.03 -24.97
C ASN A 206 0.79 -33.62 -25.46
N LYS A 207 1.79 -33.77 -24.57
CA LYS A 207 3.15 -34.26 -24.90
C LYS A 207 3.83 -33.45 -26.01
N THR A 208 3.58 -32.15 -26.07
CA THR A 208 4.20 -31.20 -27.01
C THR A 208 5.26 -30.38 -26.30
N GLU A 209 6.32 -29.95 -26.99
CA GLU A 209 7.44 -29.20 -26.40
C GLU A 209 6.99 -27.98 -25.56
N ILE A 210 7.63 -27.78 -24.40
CA ILE A 210 7.45 -26.59 -23.56
C ILE A 210 8.39 -25.49 -24.04
N ASP A 211 7.83 -24.35 -24.45
CA ASP A 211 8.62 -23.16 -24.74
C ASP A 211 9.26 -22.61 -23.45
N PRO A 212 10.61 -22.55 -23.34
CA PRO A 212 11.31 -22.03 -22.17
C PRO A 212 10.96 -20.58 -21.84
N SER A 213 10.51 -19.80 -22.83
CA SER A 213 10.13 -18.39 -22.68
C SER A 213 8.96 -18.19 -21.71
N TRP A 214 8.08 -19.20 -21.57
CA TRP A 214 6.92 -19.15 -20.67
C TRP A 214 7.37 -19.13 -19.21
N GLY A 215 8.23 -20.08 -18.83
CA GLY A 215 8.77 -20.19 -17.47
C GLY A 215 9.69 -19.01 -17.11
N LEU A 216 10.55 -18.59 -18.03
CA LEU A 216 11.45 -17.44 -17.82
C LEU A 216 10.65 -16.14 -17.61
N GLY A 217 9.63 -15.89 -18.43
CA GLY A 217 8.79 -14.72 -18.29
C GLY A 217 7.98 -14.72 -16.98
N ALA A 218 7.41 -15.86 -16.59
CA ALA A 218 6.71 -16.00 -15.31
C ALA A 218 7.65 -15.80 -14.12
N LYS A 219 8.87 -16.35 -14.18
CA LYS A 219 9.91 -16.16 -13.15
C LYS A 219 10.29 -14.69 -13.00
N LEU A 220 10.49 -13.96 -14.10
CA LEU A 220 10.82 -12.53 -14.06
C LEU A 220 9.75 -11.74 -13.30
N ARG A 221 8.47 -11.96 -13.63
CA ARG A 221 7.36 -11.27 -12.95
C ARG A 221 7.26 -11.65 -11.46
N SER A 222 7.51 -12.92 -11.13
CA SER A 222 7.56 -13.38 -9.74
C SER A 222 8.68 -12.69 -8.95
N VAL A 223 9.86 -12.51 -9.55
CA VAL A 223 10.98 -11.77 -8.94
C VAL A 223 10.59 -10.31 -8.67
N HIS A 224 9.91 -9.63 -9.61
CA HIS A 224 9.42 -8.27 -9.37
C HIS A 224 8.47 -8.21 -8.17
N ASN A 225 7.46 -9.11 -8.11
CA ASN A 225 6.52 -9.19 -6.98
C ASN A 225 7.24 -9.40 -5.65
N ASN A 226 8.26 -10.24 -5.65
CA ASN A 226 9.04 -10.56 -4.47
C ASN A 226 9.78 -9.34 -3.90
N TYR A 227 10.43 -8.52 -4.74
CA TYR A 227 11.09 -7.30 -4.26
C TYR A 227 10.10 -6.23 -3.78
N LEU A 228 8.91 -6.19 -4.37
CA LEU A 228 7.85 -5.23 -4.02
C LEU A 228 7.10 -5.59 -2.74
N THR A 229 7.24 -6.81 -2.23
CA THR A 229 6.48 -7.28 -1.07
C THR A 229 6.72 -6.45 0.21
N LEU A 230 7.97 -6.24 0.61
CA LEU A 230 8.26 -5.46 1.83
C LEU A 230 7.89 -3.98 1.70
N PRO A 231 8.20 -3.29 0.57
CA PRO A 231 7.69 -1.94 0.32
C PRO A 231 6.15 -1.86 0.40
N LEU A 232 5.43 -2.80 -0.20
CA LEU A 232 3.97 -2.80 -0.19
C LEU A 232 3.41 -2.98 1.23
N LEU A 233 4.00 -3.89 2.03
CA LEU A 233 3.62 -4.08 3.44
C LEU A 233 3.79 -2.80 4.26
N PHE A 234 4.90 -2.07 4.07
CA PHE A 234 5.09 -0.77 4.71
C PHE A 234 3.99 0.21 4.32
N ILE A 235 3.68 0.32 3.03
CA ILE A 235 2.62 1.22 2.55
C ILE A 235 1.28 0.88 3.21
N MET A 236 0.92 -0.40 3.33
CA MET A 236 -0.33 -0.81 3.98
C MET A 236 -0.44 -0.30 5.43
N ILE A 237 0.65 -0.35 6.20
CA ILE A 237 0.67 0.10 7.60
C ILE A 237 0.95 1.59 7.77
N SER A 238 1.43 2.27 6.73
CA SER A 238 1.86 3.69 6.79
C SER A 238 0.79 4.65 7.30
N ASN A 239 -0.50 4.32 7.14
CA ASN A 239 -1.62 5.08 7.69
C ASN A 239 -1.53 5.30 9.21
N HIS A 240 -0.88 4.39 9.93
CA HIS A 240 -0.65 4.46 11.38
C HIS A 240 0.56 5.31 11.76
N TYR A 241 1.30 5.82 10.76
CA TYR A 241 2.56 6.53 10.94
C TYR A 241 2.52 7.87 10.20
N PRO A 242 1.76 8.86 10.71
CA PRO A 242 1.58 10.17 10.07
C PRO A 242 2.86 10.92 9.73
N MET A 243 3.92 10.74 10.51
CA MET A 243 5.24 11.31 10.25
C MET A 243 5.80 10.95 8.87
N THR A 244 5.40 9.82 8.29
CA THR A 244 5.93 9.37 7.00
C THR A 244 5.30 10.11 5.81
N TYR A 245 3.99 10.36 5.87
CA TYR A 245 3.24 10.91 4.74
C TYR A 245 2.89 12.40 4.88
N GLN A 246 3.06 12.99 6.06
CA GLN A 246 2.93 14.45 6.28
C GLN A 246 4.25 15.21 6.20
N HIS A 247 5.37 14.51 6.02
CA HIS A 247 6.65 15.14 5.82
C HIS A 247 6.65 15.97 4.51
N GLN A 248 7.28 17.15 4.51
CA GLN A 248 7.37 18.02 3.33
C GLN A 248 7.89 17.30 2.07
N ASN A 249 8.78 16.33 2.27
CA ASN A 249 9.34 15.49 1.22
C ASN A 249 8.76 14.06 1.27
N ALA A 250 7.46 13.90 1.53
CA ALA A 250 6.79 12.60 1.73
C ALA A 250 7.08 11.59 0.60
N TRP A 251 7.19 12.05 -0.66
CA TRP A 251 7.54 11.17 -1.78
C TRP A 251 8.95 10.59 -1.67
N LEU A 252 9.93 11.38 -1.20
CA LEU A 252 11.30 10.90 -0.93
C LEU A 252 11.31 9.94 0.26
N VAL A 253 10.52 10.21 1.30
CA VAL A 253 10.39 9.30 2.46
C VAL A 253 9.85 7.95 2.00
N LEU A 254 8.79 7.95 1.19
CA LEU A 254 8.21 6.74 0.61
C LEU A 254 9.24 5.97 -0.24
N MET A 255 9.96 6.67 -1.11
CA MET A 255 11.00 6.06 -1.95
C MET A 255 12.16 5.50 -1.12
N ALA A 256 12.63 6.22 -0.11
CA ALA A 256 13.75 5.80 0.74
C ALA A 256 13.38 4.55 1.53
N ILE A 257 12.22 4.52 2.20
CA ILE A 257 11.75 3.35 2.94
C ILE A 257 11.50 2.18 1.98
N GLY A 258 10.93 2.43 0.80
CA GLY A 258 10.73 1.41 -0.24
C GLY A 258 12.03 0.79 -0.72
N ILE A 259 13.04 1.60 -1.04
CA ILE A 259 14.36 1.11 -1.49
C ILE A 259 15.04 0.30 -0.39
N VAL A 260 15.07 0.81 0.85
CA VAL A 260 15.67 0.09 1.98
C VAL A 260 14.93 -1.22 2.26
N SER A 261 13.60 -1.24 2.16
CA SER A 261 12.79 -2.45 2.31
C SER A 261 13.08 -3.47 1.22
N ALA A 262 13.21 -3.04 -0.04
CA ALA A 262 13.60 -3.92 -1.14
C ALA A 262 15.04 -4.44 -0.99
N TRP A 263 15.95 -3.62 -0.45
CA TRP A 263 17.33 -4.02 -0.13
C TRP A 263 17.39 -5.06 1.00
N ILE A 264 16.61 -4.88 2.06
CA ILE A 264 16.45 -5.89 3.11
C ILE A 264 15.87 -7.18 2.51
N ARG A 265 14.91 -7.09 1.59
CA ARG A 265 14.39 -8.27 0.88
C ARG A 265 15.46 -8.98 0.06
N HIS A 266 16.40 -8.23 -0.52
CA HIS A 266 17.52 -8.78 -1.26
C HIS A 266 18.38 -9.72 -0.39
N TYR A 267 18.64 -9.36 0.87
CA TYR A 267 19.34 -10.24 1.80
C TYR A 267 18.66 -11.60 1.92
N PHE A 268 17.34 -11.60 2.15
CA PHE A 268 16.59 -12.85 2.29
C PHE A 268 16.67 -13.66 0.99
N ASN A 269 16.54 -13.02 -0.18
CA ASN A 269 16.68 -13.72 -1.46
C ASN A 269 18.05 -14.42 -1.59
N LEU A 270 19.14 -13.76 -1.22
CA LEU A 270 20.48 -14.36 -1.21
C LEU A 270 20.60 -15.49 -0.18
N LYS A 271 20.06 -15.28 1.02
CA LYS A 271 20.08 -16.30 2.09
C LYS A 271 19.36 -17.57 1.66
N HIS A 272 18.24 -17.44 0.96
CA HIS A 272 17.49 -18.61 0.48
C HIS A 272 18.33 -19.47 -0.48
N ILE A 273 19.18 -18.88 -1.31
CA ILE A 273 20.10 -19.62 -2.21
C ILE A 273 21.45 -19.98 -1.54
N GLY A 274 21.51 -19.94 -0.20
CA GLY A 274 22.71 -20.30 0.57
C GLY A 274 23.78 -19.21 0.68
N ILE A 275 23.56 -18.02 0.14
CA ILE A 275 24.52 -16.91 0.20
C ILE A 275 24.18 -16.02 1.41
N SER A 276 24.96 -16.14 2.48
CA SER A 276 24.82 -15.27 3.65
C SER A 276 25.69 -14.01 3.51
N ARG A 277 25.07 -12.84 3.34
CA ARG A 277 25.74 -11.53 3.35
C ARG A 277 25.11 -10.59 4.39
N PRO A 278 25.42 -10.76 5.70
CA PRO A 278 24.82 -9.97 6.78
C PRO A 278 25.01 -8.46 6.63
N SER A 279 26.04 -8.00 5.92
CA SER A 279 26.28 -6.60 5.60
C SER A 279 25.08 -5.91 4.93
N ILE A 280 24.27 -6.65 4.17
CA ILE A 280 23.05 -6.12 3.54
C ILE A 280 22.00 -5.77 4.59
N LEU A 281 21.80 -6.62 5.61
CA LEU A 281 20.92 -6.30 6.73
C LEU A 281 21.44 -5.14 7.57
N ILE A 282 22.75 -5.12 7.83
CA ILE A 282 23.38 -4.05 8.62
C ILE A 282 23.21 -2.70 7.90
N THR A 283 23.54 -2.64 6.60
CA THR A 283 23.37 -1.41 5.80
C THR A 283 21.89 -1.02 5.66
N GLY A 284 20.98 -1.99 5.52
CA GLY A 284 19.55 -1.74 5.55
C GLY A 284 19.07 -1.16 6.88
N ALA A 285 19.52 -1.71 8.01
CA ALA A 285 19.20 -1.22 9.35
C ALA A 285 19.75 0.20 9.58
N ILE A 286 20.99 0.46 9.20
CA ILE A 286 21.59 1.81 9.23
C ILE A 286 20.76 2.76 8.36
N GLY A 287 20.37 2.35 7.16
CA GLY A 287 19.50 3.13 6.28
C GLY A 287 18.17 3.49 6.95
N MET A 288 17.51 2.54 7.62
CA MET A 288 16.28 2.80 8.37
C MET A 288 16.50 3.78 9.54
N ILE A 289 17.62 3.67 10.26
CA ILE A 289 17.96 4.60 11.35
C ILE A 289 18.20 6.01 10.81
N VAL A 290 18.92 6.15 9.69
CA VAL A 290 19.14 7.45 9.03
C VAL A 290 17.82 8.07 8.58
N ILE A 291 16.93 7.28 7.97
CA ILE A 291 15.59 7.74 7.57
C ILE A 291 14.78 8.14 8.81
N ALA A 292 14.79 7.35 9.88
CA ALA A 292 14.08 7.67 11.12
C ALA A 292 14.59 8.97 11.74
N GLY A 293 15.91 9.18 11.77
CA GLY A 293 16.51 10.43 12.22
C GLY A 293 16.05 11.61 11.37
N TRP A 294 16.11 11.50 10.05
CA TRP A 294 15.67 12.53 9.11
C TRP A 294 14.17 12.87 9.27
N VAL A 295 13.30 11.87 9.25
CA VAL A 295 11.84 12.04 9.33
C VAL A 295 11.39 12.54 10.71
N SER A 296 12.15 12.23 11.76
CA SER A 296 11.85 12.67 13.13
C SER A 296 12.44 14.05 13.45
N THR A 297 13.25 14.65 12.57
CA THR A 297 13.72 16.02 12.79
C THR A 297 12.54 16.99 12.71
N PRO A 298 12.30 17.81 13.75
CA PRO A 298 11.28 18.86 13.68
C PRO A 298 11.68 19.85 12.59
N VAL A 299 10.94 19.85 11.48
CA VAL A 299 11.10 20.90 10.48
C VAL A 299 10.38 22.12 11.04
N ALA A 300 11.13 23.16 11.41
CA ALA A 300 10.55 24.45 11.73
C ALA A 300 9.66 24.88 10.54
N PRO A 301 8.39 25.18 10.78
CA PRO A 301 7.47 25.52 9.70
C PRO A 301 8.03 26.74 8.97
N LYS A 302 8.11 26.64 7.63
CA LYS A 302 8.17 27.86 6.83
C LYS A 302 6.86 28.59 7.09
N VAL A 303 6.96 29.77 7.71
CA VAL A 303 5.86 30.73 7.69
C VAL A 303 5.65 31.05 6.22
N ASP A 304 4.61 30.48 5.61
CA ASP A 304 4.19 30.91 4.29
C ASP A 304 3.74 32.36 4.43
N THR A 305 4.59 33.28 3.96
CA THR A 305 4.27 34.70 3.80
C THR A 305 3.36 34.93 2.59
N SER A 306 2.60 33.92 2.17
CA SER A 306 1.53 34.09 1.19
C SER A 306 0.51 35.07 1.76
N GLU A 307 0.05 35.99 0.91
CA GLU A 307 -1.04 36.93 1.24
C GLU A 307 -2.16 36.22 2.00
N PRO A 308 -2.71 36.83 3.06
CA PRO A 308 -3.83 36.25 3.77
C PRO A 308 -4.91 35.95 2.73
N ALA A 309 -5.30 34.68 2.62
CA ALA A 309 -6.50 34.32 1.88
C ALA A 309 -7.63 35.24 2.37
N PRO A 310 -8.46 35.80 1.47
CA PRO A 310 -9.51 36.73 1.85
C PRO A 310 -10.30 36.11 3.02
N ALA A 311 -10.37 36.85 4.12
CA ALA A 311 -11.03 36.38 5.33
C ALA A 311 -12.47 36.02 4.95
N ILE A 312 -12.79 34.73 5.00
CA ILE A 312 -14.15 34.27 4.81
C ILE A 312 -14.92 34.80 6.02
N GLU A 313 -15.86 35.72 5.80
CA GLU A 313 -16.77 36.15 6.86
C GLU A 313 -17.63 34.95 7.27
N LEU A 314 -17.35 34.45 8.47
CA LEU A 314 -18.10 33.35 9.06
C LEU A 314 -19.42 33.87 9.62
N SER A 315 -20.50 33.14 9.39
CA SER A 315 -21.75 33.39 10.09
C SER A 315 -21.56 33.18 11.60
N ALA A 316 -22.45 33.74 12.43
CA ALA A 316 -22.38 33.58 13.88
C ALA A 316 -22.34 32.09 14.31
N GLN A 317 -23.05 31.22 13.59
CA GLN A 317 -23.03 29.77 13.85
C GLN A 317 -21.69 29.14 13.45
N GLN A 318 -21.11 29.52 12.31
CA GLN A 318 -19.83 29.02 11.86
C GLN A 318 -18.70 29.48 12.80
N GLN A 319 -18.72 30.73 13.25
CA GLN A 319 -17.77 31.24 14.23
C GLN A 319 -17.82 30.46 15.54
N ALA A 320 -19.03 30.19 16.07
CA ALA A 320 -19.17 29.39 17.30
C ALA A 320 -18.59 27.98 17.16
N VAL A 321 -18.80 27.33 16.00
CA VAL A 321 -18.20 26.02 15.71
C VAL A 321 -16.68 26.13 15.61
N PHE A 322 -16.17 27.16 14.91
CA PHE A 322 -14.75 27.40 14.78
C PHE A 322 -14.08 27.52 16.15
N ASP A 323 -14.64 28.33 17.06
CA ASP A 323 -14.11 28.54 18.40
C ASP A 323 -14.07 27.25 19.24
N VAL A 324 -15.12 26.44 19.16
CA VAL A 324 -15.18 25.11 19.81
C VAL A 324 -14.09 24.18 19.26
N ILE A 325 -13.89 24.16 17.95
CA ILE A 325 -12.87 23.34 17.31
C ILE A 325 -11.46 23.82 17.66
N GLN A 326 -11.21 25.13 17.67
CA GLN A 326 -9.92 25.68 18.09
C GLN A 326 -9.61 25.32 19.54
N THR A 327 -10.60 25.37 20.43
CA THR A 327 -10.42 25.08 21.85
C THR A 327 -10.14 23.59 22.12
N HIS A 328 -10.80 22.68 21.38
CA HIS A 328 -10.82 21.27 21.74
C HIS A 328 -10.05 20.34 20.79
N CYS A 329 -9.78 20.78 19.56
CA CYS A 329 -9.21 19.92 18.53
C CYS A 329 -7.89 20.43 17.97
N ALA A 330 -7.72 21.75 17.82
CA ALA A 330 -6.56 22.33 17.12
C ALA A 330 -5.21 22.02 17.79
N ASN A 331 -5.18 21.81 19.12
CA ASN A 331 -3.95 21.43 19.83
C ASN A 331 -3.27 20.17 19.25
N CYS A 332 -4.06 19.21 18.75
CA CYS A 332 -3.55 18.00 18.09
C CYS A 332 -3.73 18.04 16.57
N HIS A 333 -4.81 18.66 16.09
CA HIS A 333 -5.21 18.68 14.68
C HIS A 333 -4.88 20.04 14.04
N SER A 334 -3.60 20.40 14.03
CA SER A 334 -3.10 21.63 13.42
C SER A 334 -1.90 21.35 12.52
N ALA A 335 -1.57 22.27 11.61
CA ALA A 335 -0.27 22.31 10.96
C ALA A 335 0.89 22.45 11.96
N GLN A 336 0.62 23.02 13.14
CA GLN A 336 1.57 23.16 14.25
C GLN A 336 0.93 22.65 15.55
N PRO A 337 0.83 21.32 15.74
CA PRO A 337 0.29 20.77 16.98
C PRO A 337 1.09 21.25 18.19
N THR A 338 0.38 21.63 19.25
CA THR A 338 0.94 22.10 20.53
C THR A 338 0.89 21.04 21.62
N ASP A 339 0.33 19.86 21.33
CA ASP A 339 0.26 18.73 22.25
C ASP A 339 1.61 18.01 22.39
N ASP A 340 2.00 17.69 23.63
CA ASP A 340 3.27 17.02 23.93
C ASP A 340 3.39 15.59 23.35
N ILE A 341 2.26 14.92 23.12
CA ILE A 341 2.22 13.54 22.62
C ILE A 341 1.96 13.55 21.11
N PHE A 342 0.98 14.33 20.66
CA PHE A 342 0.58 14.40 19.26
C PHE A 342 1.27 15.55 18.54
N VAL A 343 2.59 15.43 18.36
CA VAL A 343 3.44 16.42 17.66
C VAL A 343 3.23 16.46 16.14
N ILE A 344 2.38 15.58 15.60
CA ILE A 344 1.95 15.54 14.18
C ILE A 344 0.47 15.22 14.16
N ALA A 345 -0.28 15.95 13.32
CA ALA A 345 -1.72 15.83 13.19
C ALA A 345 -2.17 14.38 12.93
N PRO A 346 -2.94 13.75 13.83
CA PRO A 346 -3.39 12.38 13.62
C PRO A 346 -4.21 12.22 12.34
N LEU A 347 -3.97 11.14 11.60
CA LEU A 347 -4.62 10.83 10.31
C LEU A 347 -4.43 11.88 9.20
N GLY A 348 -3.58 12.89 9.40
CA GLY A 348 -3.45 14.03 8.47
C GLY A 348 -4.60 15.02 8.53
N LEU A 349 -5.43 14.99 9.56
CA LEU A 349 -6.54 15.92 9.71
C LEU A 349 -6.07 17.18 10.45
N LYS A 350 -6.19 18.33 9.78
CA LYS A 350 -5.87 19.65 10.32
C LYS A 350 -7.14 20.52 10.32
N PHE A 351 -7.28 21.39 11.31
CA PHE A 351 -8.44 22.26 11.52
C PHE A 351 -8.00 23.72 11.79
N ASP A 352 -6.98 24.17 11.06
CA ASP A 352 -6.41 25.52 11.21
C ASP A 352 -7.33 26.61 10.65
N ASN A 353 -8.21 26.26 9.70
CA ASN A 353 -9.14 27.20 9.05
C ASN A 353 -10.53 26.60 8.82
N TRP A 354 -11.50 27.46 8.51
CA TRP A 354 -12.90 27.06 8.31
C TRP A 354 -13.09 26.05 7.17
N GLN A 355 -12.42 26.26 6.03
CA GLN A 355 -12.54 25.38 4.87
C GLN A 355 -12.16 23.94 5.22
N GLN A 356 -11.09 23.75 6.01
CA GLN A 356 -10.69 22.43 6.50
C GLN A 356 -11.74 21.80 7.43
N ILE A 357 -12.36 22.59 8.30
CA ILE A 357 -13.40 22.13 9.23
C ILE A 357 -14.66 21.72 8.45
N GLU A 358 -15.10 22.55 7.51
CA GLU A 358 -16.29 22.32 6.69
C GLU A 358 -16.13 21.06 5.82
N GLN A 359 -14.99 20.90 5.14
CA GLN A 359 -14.70 19.69 4.35
C GLN A 359 -14.66 18.40 5.19
N ARG A 360 -14.55 18.50 6.51
CA ARG A 360 -14.46 17.37 7.45
C ARG A 360 -15.66 17.30 8.39
N ALA A 361 -16.72 18.07 8.13
CA ALA A 361 -17.89 18.19 8.99
C ALA A 361 -18.51 16.83 9.39
N ALA A 362 -18.65 15.91 8.44
CA ALA A 362 -19.19 14.57 8.70
C ALA A 362 -18.32 13.75 9.67
N VAL A 363 -17.00 13.82 9.54
CA VAL A 363 -16.07 13.12 10.45
C VAL A 363 -16.07 13.79 11.82
N ILE A 364 -16.04 15.13 11.86
CA ILE A 364 -16.08 15.91 13.10
C ILE A 364 -17.36 15.59 13.87
N ASN A 365 -18.53 15.67 13.24
CA ASN A 365 -19.81 15.32 13.86
C ASN A 365 -19.81 13.86 14.36
N ARG A 366 -19.36 12.92 13.54
CA ARG A 366 -19.33 11.50 13.92
C ARG A 366 -18.49 11.27 15.18
N ARG A 367 -17.29 11.85 15.24
CA ARG A 367 -16.29 11.63 16.30
C ARG A 367 -16.58 12.43 17.58
N ALA A 368 -16.92 13.70 17.42
CA ALA A 368 -17.15 14.62 18.52
C ALA A 368 -18.60 14.61 19.03
N VAL A 369 -19.61 14.30 18.22
CA VAL A 369 -21.01 14.37 18.67
C VAL A 369 -21.60 12.99 18.87
N VAL A 370 -21.42 12.10 17.89
CA VAL A 370 -22.12 10.79 17.90
C VAL A 370 -21.39 9.75 18.74
N THR A 371 -20.10 9.49 18.46
CA THR A 371 -19.31 8.49 19.22
C THR A 371 -18.70 9.05 20.49
N LYS A 372 -18.55 10.37 20.57
CA LYS A 372 -17.96 11.10 21.71
C LYS A 372 -16.58 10.59 22.10
N ASP A 373 -15.82 10.07 21.13
CA ASP A 373 -14.47 9.54 21.31
C ASP A 373 -13.38 10.57 20.98
N MET A 374 -13.79 11.76 20.53
CA MET A 374 -12.96 12.95 20.44
C MET A 374 -13.55 14.10 21.26
N PRO A 375 -12.70 14.95 21.88
CA PRO A 375 -11.24 14.85 21.99
C PRO A 375 -10.82 13.58 22.76
N MET A 376 -9.64 13.05 22.45
CA MET A 376 -9.18 11.78 23.04
C MET A 376 -9.17 11.87 24.57
N MET A 377 -9.85 10.92 25.22
CA MET A 377 -10.07 10.89 26.69
C MET A 377 -10.67 12.18 27.26
N ASN A 378 -11.35 12.98 26.43
CA ASN A 378 -11.86 14.31 26.75
C ASN A 378 -10.80 15.24 27.38
N LYS A 379 -9.54 15.16 26.92
CA LYS A 379 -8.37 15.88 27.50
C LYS A 379 -8.60 17.40 27.65
N THR A 380 -9.42 18.01 26.80
CA THR A 380 -9.70 19.45 26.79
C THR A 380 -11.01 19.82 27.50
N GLY A 381 -11.69 18.87 28.16
CA GLY A 381 -12.90 19.13 28.92
C GLY A 381 -14.13 19.50 28.09
N MET A 382 -14.24 19.02 26.84
CA MET A 382 -15.35 19.33 25.95
C MET A 382 -16.70 18.90 26.56
N THR A 383 -17.62 19.86 26.70
CA THR A 383 -18.93 19.68 27.33
C THR A 383 -19.99 19.19 26.34
N GLU A 384 -21.18 18.84 26.83
CA GLU A 384 -22.30 18.48 25.95
C GLU A 384 -22.81 19.70 25.14
N GLN A 385 -22.71 20.90 25.72
CA GLN A 385 -23.09 22.15 25.02
C GLN A 385 -22.17 22.40 23.83
N ASP A 386 -20.86 22.20 23.99
CA ASP A 386 -19.89 22.29 22.89
C ASP A 386 -20.22 21.29 21.76
N ARG A 387 -20.60 20.07 22.13
CA ARG A 387 -21.00 19.03 21.16
C ARG A 387 -22.30 19.41 20.43
N GLN A 388 -23.25 20.04 21.12
CA GLN A 388 -24.50 20.50 20.51
C GLN A 388 -24.26 21.63 19.50
N ILE A 389 -23.30 22.53 19.73
CA ILE A 389 -22.91 23.57 18.76
C ILE A 389 -22.51 22.92 17.42
N ILE A 390 -21.61 21.93 17.47
CA ILE A 390 -21.20 21.17 16.28
C ILE A 390 -22.37 20.37 15.68
N GLY A 391 -23.18 19.72 16.52
CA GLY A 391 -24.31 18.91 16.11
C GLY A 391 -25.36 19.68 15.32
N ASN A 392 -25.74 20.86 15.82
CA ASN A 392 -26.73 21.74 15.21
C ASN A 392 -26.24 22.31 13.89
N TRP A 393 -24.97 22.72 13.83
CA TRP A 393 -24.34 23.15 12.57
C TRP A 393 -24.34 22.05 11.52
N PHE A 394 -23.93 20.83 11.89
CA PHE A 394 -23.90 19.71 10.94
C PHE A 394 -25.29 19.32 10.44
N ALA A 395 -26.31 19.33 11.31
CA ALA A 395 -27.69 19.09 10.90
C ALA A 395 -28.19 20.13 9.88
N GLY A 396 -27.76 21.39 10.02
CA GLY A 396 -28.02 22.47 9.06
C GLY A 396 -27.36 22.27 7.69
N LEU A 397 -26.23 21.56 7.63
CA LEU A 397 -25.58 21.20 6.35
C LEU A 397 -26.32 20.09 5.61
N SER A 398 -26.93 19.14 6.34
CA SER A 398 -27.68 18.00 5.75
C SER A 398 -29.10 18.33 5.30
N SER A 399 -29.58 19.53 5.61
CA SER A 399 -30.93 20.01 5.26
C SER A 399 -30.94 20.89 4.01
N ASN A 400 -29.78 21.12 3.40
CA ASN A 400 -29.58 21.68 2.06
C ASN A 400 -28.96 20.62 1.15
#